data_AF-A0A6B7Q024-F1
#
_entry.id   AF-A0A6B7Q024-F1
#
_cell.length_a   1.000
_cell.length_b   1.000
_cell.length_c   1.000
_cell.angle_alpha   90.00
_cell.angle_beta   90.00
_cell.angle_gamma   90.00
#
_symmetry.space_group_name_H-M   'P 1'
#
loop_
_entity.id
_entity.type
_entity.pdbx_description
1 polymer ?
#
loop_
_entity_poly.entity_id
_entity_poly.type
_entity_poly.pdbx_seq_one_letter_code
_entity_poly.pdbx_strand_id
1 'polypeptide(L)'
;MVRRTALYSCNACGQLLAFIREADKAAAQVISKLFISTPGPAIDTAQADRIAKLIIDHQVNQVVIDCSITGERYRQLISKKLNVPLASVTRHPTPDTLPGGVTHAIVFGDGQDDRQGRVAKAFEQRGVKVRMVRAGVG
;
A
#
# COMPACT_ATOMS: atom_id res chain seq x y z
N MET A 1 -33.02 21.52 -18.95
CA MET A 1 -32.56 21.24 -17.57
C MET A 1 -31.52 22.28 -17.19
N VAL A 2 -31.86 23.23 -16.32
CA VAL A 2 -30.95 24.32 -15.89
C VAL A 2 -30.09 23.81 -14.73
N ARG A 3 -28.77 23.71 -14.93
CA ARG A 3 -27.81 23.34 -13.89
C ARG A 3 -27.64 24.51 -12.92
N ARG A 4 -28.17 24.40 -11.70
CA ARG A 4 -27.85 25.32 -10.58
C ARG A 4 -26.69 24.73 -9.79
N THR A 5 -25.47 25.09 -10.16
CA THR A 5 -24.31 24.86 -9.28
C THR A 5 -24.37 25.94 -8.21
N ALA A 6 -24.63 25.58 -6.96
CA ALA A 6 -24.63 26.54 -5.86
C ALA A 6 -23.20 27.06 -5.66
N LEU A 7 -22.96 28.31 -6.04
CA LEU A 7 -21.70 29.00 -5.84
C LEU A 7 -21.70 29.56 -4.42
N TYR A 8 -20.93 28.94 -3.53
CA TYR A 8 -20.69 29.49 -2.19
C TYR A 8 -19.40 30.29 -2.23
N SER A 9 -19.29 31.33 -1.41
CA SER A 9 -18.06 32.07 -1.18
C SER A 9 -17.52 31.80 0.22
N CYS A 10 -16.20 31.77 0.37
CA CYS A 10 -15.56 31.73 1.67
C CYS A 10 -15.75 33.08 2.37
N ASN A 11 -16.34 33.10 3.57
CA ASN A 11 -16.55 34.34 4.33
C ASN A 11 -15.24 35.03 4.77
N ALA A 12 -14.12 34.31 4.83
CA ALA A 12 -12.84 34.85 5.28
C ALA A 12 -12.04 35.54 4.15
N CYS A 13 -12.12 35.04 2.92
CA CYS A 13 -11.30 35.53 1.80
C CYS A 13 -12.10 35.88 0.54
N GLY A 14 -13.43 35.72 0.55
CA GLY A 14 -14.32 36.01 -0.57
C GLY A 14 -14.17 35.06 -1.78
N GLN A 15 -13.26 34.09 -1.73
CA GLN A 15 -13.03 33.17 -2.84
C GLN A 15 -14.23 32.23 -3.03
N LEU A 16 -14.60 32.01 -4.30
CA LEU A 16 -15.65 31.08 -4.68
C LEU A 16 -15.20 29.63 -4.40
N LEU A 17 -16.02 28.91 -3.66
CA LEU A 17 -15.87 27.49 -3.36
C LEU A 17 -16.51 26.68 -4.48
N ALA A 18 -15.67 25.99 -5.26
CA ALA A 18 -16.13 24.99 -6.22
C ALA A 18 -16.37 23.66 -5.49
N PHE A 19 -17.64 23.29 -5.31
CA PHE A 19 -17.99 21.96 -4.83
C PHE A 19 -17.91 20.97 -5.99
N ILE A 20 -16.88 20.14 -5.95
CA ILE A 20 -16.72 19.04 -6.89
C ILE A 20 -17.57 17.87 -6.36
N ARG A 21 -18.36 17.22 -7.22
CA ARG A 21 -19.08 16.00 -6.82
C ARG A 21 -18.05 14.90 -6.56
N GLU A 22 -18.28 14.08 -5.54
CA GLU A 22 -17.40 12.96 -5.20
C GLU A 22 -17.18 11.99 -6.38
N ALA A 23 -18.10 11.96 -7.36
CA ALA A 23 -17.99 11.21 -8.60
C ALA A 23 -16.94 11.74 -9.60
N ASP A 24 -16.50 13.01 -9.50
CA ASP A 24 -15.44 13.58 -10.35
C ASP A 24 -14.04 13.37 -9.73
N LYS A 25 -13.95 12.64 -8.61
CA LYS A 25 -12.67 12.21 -8.03
C LYS A 25 -12.01 11.28 -9.03
N ALA A 26 -10.79 11.60 -9.45
CA ALA A 26 -10.02 10.78 -10.39
C ALA A 26 -10.04 9.31 -9.95
N ALA A 27 -10.21 8.39 -10.91
CA ALA A 27 -10.25 6.97 -10.61
C ALA A 27 -9.01 6.57 -9.79
N ALA A 28 -9.21 5.88 -8.67
CA ALA A 28 -8.13 5.44 -7.81
C ALA A 28 -7.11 4.65 -8.62
N GLN A 29 -5.83 4.94 -8.44
CA GLN A 29 -4.78 4.23 -9.17
C GLN A 29 -4.78 2.77 -8.71
N VAL A 30 -4.82 1.83 -9.65
CA VAL A 30 -4.92 0.40 -9.30
C VAL A 30 -3.54 -0.18 -9.08
N ILE A 31 -3.32 -0.73 -7.88
CA ILE A 31 -2.20 -1.62 -7.59
C ILE A 31 -2.69 -3.05 -7.83
N SER A 32 -2.33 -3.60 -8.99
CA SER A 32 -2.72 -4.95 -9.37
C SER A 32 -2.23 -6.01 -8.38
N LYS A 33 -0.98 -5.86 -7.89
CA LYS A 33 -0.36 -6.80 -6.95
C LYS A 33 0.71 -6.09 -6.12
N LEU A 34 0.46 -6.03 -4.82
CA LEU A 34 1.34 -5.45 -3.82
C LEU A 34 2.17 -6.54 -3.14
N PHE A 35 3.48 -6.34 -3.01
CA PHE A 35 4.34 -7.16 -2.17
C PHE A 35 4.67 -6.44 -0.86
N ILE A 36 4.64 -7.14 0.27
CA ILE A 36 4.99 -6.59 1.59
C ILE A 36 6.05 -7.46 2.22
N SER A 37 7.16 -6.85 2.64
CA SER A 37 8.26 -7.54 3.33
C SER A 37 8.66 -6.81 4.60
N THR A 38 8.95 -7.58 5.65
CA THR A 38 9.47 -7.06 6.93
C THR A 38 10.69 -7.87 7.36
N PRO A 39 11.60 -7.31 8.18
CA PRO A 39 12.80 -8.01 8.63
C PRO A 39 12.49 -9.13 9.63
N GLY A 40 11.36 -9.04 10.33
CA GLY A 40 10.94 -10.00 11.34
C GLY A 40 9.70 -10.81 10.93
N PRO A 41 9.28 -11.76 11.79
CA PRO A 41 8.17 -12.66 11.49
C PRO A 41 6.78 -12.04 11.63
N ALA A 42 6.70 -10.76 12.00
CA ALA A 42 5.49 -10.09 12.38
C ALA A 42 5.26 -8.82 11.54
N ILE A 43 3.98 -8.48 11.40
CA ILE A 43 3.52 -7.13 11.04
C ILE A 43 2.69 -6.63 12.21
N ASP A 44 3.10 -5.53 12.84
CA ASP A 44 2.29 -4.89 13.86
C ASP A 44 1.24 -3.94 13.25
N THR A 45 0.31 -3.48 14.09
CA THR A 45 -0.77 -2.57 13.64
C THR A 45 -0.22 -1.25 13.10
N ALA A 46 0.87 -0.73 13.66
CA ALA A 46 1.46 0.54 13.23
C ALA A 46 2.09 0.43 11.84
N GLN A 47 2.76 -0.68 11.55
CA GLN A 47 3.28 -1.02 10.23
C GLN A 47 2.14 -1.20 9.23
N ALA A 48 1.06 -1.88 9.61
CA ALA A 48 -0.13 -2.02 8.77
C ALA A 48 -0.78 -0.66 8.45
N ASP A 49 -0.83 0.26 9.42
CA ASP A 49 -1.32 1.63 9.22
C ASP A 49 -0.38 2.45 8.33
N ARG A 50 0.94 2.28 8.45
CA ARG A 50 1.91 2.89 7.54
C ARG A 50 1.71 2.39 6.11
N ILE A 51 1.50 1.09 5.91
CA ILE A 51 1.20 0.51 4.59
C ILE A 51 -0.05 1.20 4.04
N ALA A 52 -1.17 1.19 4.77
CA ALA A 52 -2.42 1.80 4.32
C ALA A 52 -2.26 3.28 3.93
N LYS A 53 -1.50 4.07 4.71
CA LYS A 53 -1.20 5.47 4.39
C LYS A 53 -0.40 5.63 3.11
N LEU A 54 0.56 4.76 2.83
CA LEU A 54 1.40 4.84 1.63
C LEU A 54 0.61 4.61 0.33
N ILE A 55 -0.49 3.86 0.40
CA ILE A 55 -1.32 3.48 -0.74
C ILE A 55 -2.75 4.02 -0.61
N ILE A 56 -2.97 5.08 0.16
CA ILE A 56 -4.30 5.61 0.48
C ILE A 56 -5.13 5.99 -0.75
N ASP A 57 -4.48 6.48 -1.80
CA ASP A 57 -5.11 6.87 -3.07
C ASP A 57 -5.17 5.73 -4.10
N HIS A 58 -4.86 4.49 -3.67
CA HIS A 58 -4.78 3.34 -4.55
C HIS A 58 -5.77 2.25 -4.16
N GLN A 59 -6.32 1.57 -5.17
CA GLN A 59 -7.08 0.33 -4.97
C GLN A 59 -6.14 -0.86 -5.15
N VAL A 60 -6.03 -1.73 -4.13
CA VAL A 60 -5.19 -2.93 -4.20
C VAL A 60 -6.03 -4.16 -4.53
N ASN A 61 -5.66 -4.90 -5.58
CA ASN A 61 -6.38 -6.12 -5.97
C ASN A 61 -5.85 -7.37 -5.26
N GLN A 62 -4.53 -7.48 -5.13
CA GLN A 62 -3.86 -8.63 -4.54
C GLN A 62 -2.69 -8.20 -3.66
N VAL A 63 -2.46 -8.96 -2.59
CA VAL A 63 -1.33 -8.77 -1.70
C VAL A 63 -0.56 -10.07 -1.57
N VAL A 64 0.76 -10.00 -1.70
CA VAL A 64 1.67 -11.09 -1.37
C VAL A 64 2.54 -10.65 -0.21
N ILE A 65 2.41 -11.35 0.89
CA ILE A 65 3.22 -11.15 2.08
C ILE A 65 4.48 -12.03 1.95
N ASP A 66 5.64 -11.48 2.31
CA ASP A 66 6.91 -12.20 2.33
C ASP A 66 6.85 -13.48 3.18
N CYS A 67 7.68 -14.47 2.81
CA CYS A 67 7.71 -15.78 3.47
C CYS A 67 8.15 -15.68 4.94
N SER A 68 8.92 -14.66 5.28
CA SER A 68 9.39 -14.42 6.65
C SER A 68 8.25 -14.10 7.61
N ILE A 69 7.13 -13.55 7.14
CA ILE A 69 6.02 -13.16 8.01
C ILE A 69 5.14 -14.37 8.30
N THR A 70 5.28 -14.92 9.50
CA THR A 70 4.64 -16.16 9.92
C THR A 70 3.44 -15.90 10.83
N GLY A 71 2.25 -16.27 10.38
CA GLY A 71 1.02 -16.25 11.17
C GLY A 71 -0.19 -15.81 10.34
N GLU A 72 -1.32 -16.52 10.50
CA GLU A 72 -2.55 -16.19 9.77
C GLU A 72 -3.15 -14.85 10.23
N ARG A 73 -2.95 -14.51 11.52
CA ARG A 73 -3.36 -13.21 12.08
C ARG A 73 -2.85 -12.00 11.30
N TYR A 74 -1.67 -12.10 10.69
CA TYR A 74 -1.08 -11.01 9.91
C TYR A 74 -1.74 -10.88 8.54
N ARG A 75 -2.13 -11.99 7.91
CA ARG A 75 -2.95 -11.96 6.68
C ARG A 75 -4.30 -11.32 6.95
N GLN A 76 -4.95 -11.69 8.06
CA GLN A 76 -6.21 -11.08 8.49
C GLN A 76 -6.06 -9.59 8.79
N LEU A 77 -4.99 -9.19 9.48
CA LEU A 77 -4.68 -7.78 9.77
C LEU A 77 -4.54 -6.97 8.47
N ILE A 78 -3.76 -7.46 7.51
CA ILE A 78 -3.55 -6.80 6.22
C ILE A 78 -4.84 -6.75 5.39
N SER A 79 -5.57 -7.87 5.32
CA SER A 79 -6.87 -7.93 4.65
C SER A 79 -7.82 -6.86 5.18
N LYS A 80 -7.93 -6.75 6.52
CA LYS A 80 -8.78 -5.75 7.17
C LYS A 80 -8.29 -4.31 6.94
N LYS A 81 -6.98 -4.07 7.08
CA LYS A 81 -6.40 -2.72 7.00
C LYS A 81 -6.41 -2.16 5.58
N LEU A 82 -6.25 -3.01 4.57
CA LEU A 82 -6.24 -2.60 3.17
C LEU A 82 -7.60 -2.76 2.48
N ASN A 83 -8.61 -3.28 3.19
CA ASN A 83 -9.92 -3.61 2.64
C ASN A 83 -9.82 -4.54 1.40
N VAL A 84 -8.96 -5.56 1.49
CA VAL A 84 -8.72 -6.55 0.44
C VAL A 84 -9.28 -7.90 0.91
N PRO A 85 -10.00 -8.67 0.07
CA PRO A 85 -10.48 -10.00 0.44
C PRO A 85 -9.34 -10.90 0.94
N LEU A 86 -9.57 -11.66 2.02
CA LEU A 86 -8.53 -12.52 2.61
C LEU A 86 -7.96 -13.54 1.61
N ALA A 87 -8.79 -14.04 0.68
CA ALA A 87 -8.37 -14.93 -0.40
C ALA A 87 -7.33 -14.29 -1.35
N SER A 88 -7.36 -12.96 -1.49
CA SER A 88 -6.42 -12.19 -2.29
C SER A 88 -5.15 -11.79 -1.53
N VAL A 89 -5.04 -12.12 -0.24
CA VAL A 89 -3.84 -11.93 0.57
C VAL A 89 -3.15 -13.29 0.72
N THR A 90 -2.04 -13.49 0.01
CA THR A 90 -1.29 -14.75 -0.01
C THR A 90 0.07 -14.58 0.64
N ARG A 91 0.67 -15.67 1.12
CA ARG A 91 2.07 -15.68 1.57
C ARG A 91 2.95 -16.26 0.46
N HIS A 92 4.09 -15.66 0.23
CA HIS A 92 5.10 -16.24 -0.66
C HIS A 92 5.70 -17.52 -0.02
N PRO A 93 5.81 -18.64 -0.75
CA PRO A 93 6.15 -19.93 -0.15
C PRO A 93 7.61 -20.09 0.27
N THR A 94 8.55 -19.39 -0.36
CA THR A 94 10.01 -19.59 -0.15
C THR A 94 10.76 -18.26 -0.14
N PRO A 95 11.89 -18.15 0.58
CA PRO A 95 12.76 -16.97 0.56
C PRO A 95 13.64 -16.86 -0.70
N ASP A 96 13.77 -17.92 -1.49
CA ASP A 96 14.73 -18.03 -2.59
C ASP A 96 14.22 -17.41 -3.88
N THR A 97 12.90 -17.23 -3.97
CA THR A 97 12.24 -16.62 -5.12
C THR A 97 11.55 -15.33 -4.73
N LEU A 98 11.19 -14.55 -5.75
CA LEU A 98 10.31 -13.40 -5.59
C LEU A 98 9.07 -13.59 -6.47
N PRO A 99 7.87 -13.27 -5.97
CA PRO A 99 6.64 -13.44 -6.72
C PRO A 99 6.64 -12.64 -8.03
N GLY A 100 6.18 -13.27 -9.10
CA GLY A 100 5.95 -12.62 -10.39
C GLY A 100 4.69 -11.73 -10.38
N GLY A 101 4.66 -10.78 -11.33
CA GLY A 101 3.51 -9.88 -11.56
C GLY A 101 3.28 -8.82 -10.48
N VAL A 102 4.22 -8.65 -9.55
CA VAL A 102 4.19 -7.56 -8.56
C VAL A 102 4.43 -6.23 -9.29
N THR A 103 3.57 -5.24 -9.03
CA THR A 103 3.73 -3.89 -9.59
C THR A 103 4.23 -2.88 -8.55
N HIS A 104 3.95 -3.15 -7.27
CA HIS A 104 4.37 -2.32 -6.15
C HIS A 104 4.92 -3.19 -5.03
N ALA A 105 5.99 -2.74 -4.37
CA ALA A 105 6.53 -3.39 -3.19
C ALA A 105 6.73 -2.39 -2.06
N ILE A 106 6.31 -2.75 -0.85
CA ILE A 106 6.62 -2.03 0.38
C ILE A 106 7.54 -2.91 1.20
N VAL A 107 8.75 -2.44 1.44
CA VAL A 107 9.81 -3.19 2.09
C VAL A 107 10.23 -2.45 3.36
N PHE A 108 10.02 -3.07 4.51
CA PHE A 108 10.50 -2.54 5.78
C PHE A 108 11.94 -3.00 6.00
N GLY A 109 12.85 -2.08 6.31
CA GLY A 109 14.26 -2.37 6.56
C GLY A 109 15.02 -1.13 7.01
N ASP A 110 16.11 -1.32 7.73
CA ASP A 110 16.91 -0.23 8.30
C ASP A 110 18.21 0.04 7.52
N GLY A 111 18.54 -0.80 6.52
CA GLY A 111 19.73 -0.64 5.69
C GLY A 111 19.59 -1.17 4.26
N GLN A 112 20.54 -0.83 3.39
CA GLN A 112 20.59 -1.31 2.00
C GLN A 112 21.30 -2.66 1.81
N ASP A 113 22.04 -3.12 2.83
CA ASP A 113 22.89 -4.33 2.76
C ASP A 113 22.29 -5.54 3.47
N ASP A 114 21.14 -5.37 4.12
CA ASP A 114 20.37 -6.46 4.73
C ASP A 114 19.53 -7.21 3.67
N ARG A 115 18.87 -8.29 4.09
CA ARG A 115 17.96 -9.06 3.21
C ARG A 115 16.90 -8.16 2.56
N GLN A 116 16.43 -7.14 3.28
CA GLN A 116 15.36 -6.25 2.82
C GLN A 116 15.86 -5.34 1.70
N GLY A 117 17.08 -4.80 1.83
CA GLY A 117 17.76 -4.07 0.78
C GLY A 117 17.96 -4.90 -0.50
N ARG A 118 18.31 -6.19 -0.37
CA ARG A 118 18.42 -7.10 -1.52
C ARG A 118 17.08 -7.35 -2.21
N VAL A 119 16.02 -7.57 -1.42
CA VAL A 119 14.65 -7.76 -1.95
C VAL A 119 14.18 -6.50 -2.68
N ALA A 120 14.39 -5.32 -2.10
CA ALA A 120 14.07 -4.05 -2.72
C ALA A 120 14.77 -3.88 -4.08
N LYS A 121 16.11 -4.03 -4.11
CA LYS A 121 16.91 -3.94 -5.35
C LYS A 121 16.44 -4.93 -6.42
N ALA A 122 16.13 -6.17 -6.03
CA ALA A 122 15.66 -7.19 -6.96
C ALA A 122 14.30 -6.87 -7.58
N PHE A 123 13.41 -6.18 -6.87
CA PHE A 123 12.15 -5.69 -7.41
C PHE A 123 12.35 -4.44 -8.29
N GLU A 124 13.20 -3.51 -7.88
CA GLU A 124 13.54 -2.31 -8.68
C GLU A 124 14.12 -2.71 -10.06
N GLN A 125 15.02 -3.71 -10.09
CA GLN A 125 15.57 -4.26 -11.34
C GLN A 125 14.50 -4.85 -12.27
N ARG A 126 13.34 -5.23 -11.73
CA ARG A 126 12.18 -5.74 -12.49
C ARG A 126 11.20 -4.64 -12.89
N GLY A 127 11.52 -3.36 -12.64
CA GLY A 127 10.65 -2.22 -12.92
C GLY A 127 9.49 -2.05 -11.94
N VAL A 128 9.54 -2.72 -10.78
CA VAL A 128 8.52 -2.60 -9.72
C VAL A 128 8.72 -1.28 -8.98
N LYS A 129 7.61 -0.61 -8.64
CA LYS A 129 7.65 0.58 -7.79
C LYS A 129 7.88 0.18 -6.34
N VAL A 130 9.12 0.32 -5.87
CA VAL A 130 9.51 -0.05 -4.51
C VAL A 130 9.48 1.15 -3.58
N ARG A 131 8.93 0.95 -2.38
CA ARG A 131 9.01 1.90 -1.26
C ARG A 131 9.71 1.23 -0.09
N MET A 132 10.92 1.69 0.20
CA MET A 132 11.65 1.34 1.41
C MET A 132 11.11 2.15 2.59
N VAL A 133 10.81 1.48 3.70
CA VAL A 133 10.28 2.08 4.93
C VAL A 133 11.21 1.70 6.07
N ARG A 134 11.67 2.67 6.86
CA ARG A 134 12.48 2.38 8.06
C ARG A 134 11.70 1.49 9.02
N ALA A 135 12.35 0.46 9.56
CA ALA A 135 11.70 -0.52 10.42
C ALA A 135 11.51 -0.02 11.87
N GLY A 136 12.16 1.06 12.30
CA GLY A 136 11.95 1.68 13.62
C GLY A 136 10.72 2.61 13.73
N VAL A 137 10.15 2.91 14.90
CA VAL A 137 10.10 2.31 16.24
C VAL A 137 8.62 2.43 16.63
N GLY A 138 8.01 1.39 17.19
CA GLY A 138 6.73 1.47 17.88
C GLY A 138 6.96 1.75 19.35
#